data_AF-A0A7S2NFE8-F1
#
_entry.id   AF-A0A7S2NFE8-F1
#
_cell.length_a   1.000
_cell.length_b   1.000
_cell.length_c   1.000
_cell.angle_alpha   90.00
_cell.angle_beta   90.00
_cell.angle_gamma   90.00
#
_symmetry.space_group_name_H-M   'P 1'
#
loop_
_entity.id
_entity.type
_entity.pdbx_description
1 polymer ?
#
loop_
_entity_poly.entity_id
_entity_poly.type
_entity_poly.pdbx_seq_one_letter_code
_entity_poly.pdbx_strand_id
1 'polypeptide(L)'
;MAALSYTFQEHAPHGRFQDIESSDSDVSSDASDSPVLQRGRLMSCIGGSAIGLTFALIFVTFASWGMESWRHDGLVATSTGRQEAELGEKVLISAGPSSAASTTPALSTPPPLAPVVAAASVPLPPTAPPPPAGQDLHDGNLCTRDEELFGGLCYRKCSLLTGGKDAIRTSPWTCCESHPCTVNQKLSIHAKVACTGFAVSGDGSCPHRPGACLEDEELFLGVCYKKCALLTEKEYPYRVAPATCCEDNGLNCLDFRNSYTSEEFAVGGGESGPGACNSDEELSMGKCVKKCSLLTNNKYPLRFSLATCCKANSRLPHKLGGVWHLGCLDPRDDKSSADFSVPGDERPADVANADAHYPLKTLTEVQ
;
A
#
# COMPACT_ATOMS: atom_id res chain seq x y z
N MET A 1 52.59 40.68 -30.93
CA MET A 1 51.35 40.20 -30.29
C MET A 1 51.25 38.72 -30.61
N ALA A 2 51.37 37.88 -29.57
CA ALA A 2 51.59 36.45 -29.68
C ALA A 2 50.30 35.70 -30.05
N ALA A 3 50.37 34.85 -31.08
CA ALA A 3 49.34 33.89 -31.42
C ALA A 3 49.70 32.55 -30.75
N LEU A 4 48.83 32.07 -29.86
CA LEU A 4 48.93 30.73 -29.27
C LEU A 4 48.06 29.79 -30.09
N SER A 5 48.69 28.91 -30.87
CA SER A 5 48.07 27.76 -31.51
C SER A 5 47.85 26.66 -30.47
N TYR A 6 46.61 26.20 -30.31
CA TYR A 6 46.26 25.07 -29.46
C TYR A 6 45.95 23.86 -30.35
N THR A 7 46.81 22.85 -30.33
CA THR A 7 46.61 21.56 -31.00
C THR A 7 45.72 20.66 -30.13
N PHE A 8 44.60 20.22 -30.70
CA PHE A 8 43.69 19.26 -30.08
C PHE A 8 44.21 17.84 -30.36
N GLN A 9 44.50 17.07 -29.30
CA GLN A 9 45.03 15.72 -29.38
C GLN A 9 43.90 14.72 -29.08
N GLU A 10 43.40 14.04 -30.10
CA GLU A 10 42.40 12.98 -29.98
C GLU A 10 43.01 11.73 -29.34
N HIS A 11 42.49 11.34 -28.18
CA HIS A 11 42.73 10.02 -27.59
C HIS A 11 41.52 9.11 -27.87
N ALA A 12 41.71 8.14 -28.75
CA ALA A 12 40.77 7.04 -28.97
C ALA A 12 40.84 6.02 -27.82
N PRO A 13 39.70 5.51 -27.29
CA PRO A 13 39.73 4.37 -26.40
C PRO A 13 39.76 3.05 -27.18
N HIS A 14 40.85 2.30 -27.04
CA HIS A 14 40.94 0.89 -27.39
C HIS A 14 40.11 0.06 -26.39
N GLY A 15 38.87 -0.26 -26.75
CA GLY A 15 38.06 -1.29 -26.11
C GLY A 15 38.26 -2.63 -26.79
N ARG A 16 38.97 -3.53 -26.11
CA ARG A 16 39.27 -4.91 -26.54
C ARG A 16 37.98 -5.74 -26.54
N PHE A 17 37.51 -6.08 -27.74
CA PHE A 17 36.46 -7.05 -28.00
C PHE A 17 36.98 -8.44 -27.56
N GLN A 18 36.37 -9.04 -26.54
CA GLN A 18 36.54 -10.45 -26.23
C GLN A 18 35.37 -11.18 -26.88
N ASP A 19 35.69 -12.00 -27.87
CA ASP A 19 34.78 -12.95 -28.48
C ASP A 19 34.30 -13.93 -27.39
N ILE A 20 32.99 -13.94 -27.14
CA ILE A 20 32.33 -15.00 -26.37
C ILE A 20 31.91 -16.04 -27.41
N GLU A 21 32.61 -17.17 -27.40
CA GLU A 21 32.23 -18.39 -28.09
C GLU A 21 30.80 -18.78 -27.70
N SER A 22 29.92 -18.75 -28.70
CA SER A 22 28.62 -19.40 -28.70
C SER A 22 28.81 -20.91 -28.56
N SER A 23 28.50 -21.43 -27.37
CA SER A 23 28.37 -22.87 -27.15
C SER A 23 26.97 -23.31 -27.60
N ASP A 24 26.88 -23.80 -28.83
CA ASP A 24 25.71 -24.50 -29.34
C ASP A 24 25.49 -25.78 -28.53
N SER A 25 24.34 -25.87 -27.88
CA SER A 25 23.88 -27.08 -27.21
C SER A 25 22.82 -27.74 -28.09
N ASP A 26 23.28 -28.58 -29.01
CA ASP A 26 22.45 -29.50 -29.77
C ASP A 26 21.77 -30.50 -28.80
N VAL A 27 20.46 -30.35 -28.61
CA VAL A 27 19.63 -31.37 -27.97
C VAL A 27 19.23 -32.38 -29.04
N SER A 28 20.08 -33.40 -29.20
CA SER A 28 19.77 -34.58 -30.00
C SER A 28 18.67 -35.41 -29.32
N SER A 29 17.59 -35.59 -30.06
CA SER A 29 16.58 -36.61 -29.81
C SER A 29 17.15 -37.97 -30.16
N ASP A 30 17.37 -38.84 -29.17
CA ASP A 30 17.59 -40.27 -29.44
C ASP A 30 16.62 -41.13 -28.63
N ALA A 31 15.66 -41.68 -29.38
CA ALA A 31 14.95 -42.89 -29.04
C ALA A 31 15.91 -44.06 -29.24
N SER A 32 16.05 -44.93 -28.23
CA SER A 32 16.53 -46.30 -28.43
C SER A 32 16.08 -47.17 -27.26
N ASP A 33 15.17 -48.08 -27.61
CA ASP A 33 14.87 -49.33 -26.93
C ASP A 33 16.14 -50.11 -26.53
N SER A 34 16.11 -50.71 -25.33
CA SER A 34 16.45 -52.14 -25.15
C SER A 34 16.27 -52.62 -23.70
N PRO A 35 16.12 -53.94 -23.49
CA PRO A 35 15.22 -54.47 -22.47
C PRO A 35 15.91 -55.30 -21.37
N VAL A 36 15.10 -55.75 -20.41
CA VAL A 36 15.32 -56.91 -19.52
C VAL A 36 16.50 -56.82 -18.55
N LEU A 37 16.19 -56.52 -17.28
CA LEU A 37 16.60 -57.41 -16.19
C LEU A 37 15.63 -57.32 -15.00
N GLN A 38 14.84 -58.38 -14.87
CA GLN A 38 14.07 -58.73 -13.68
C GLN A 38 14.99 -58.79 -12.45
N ARG A 39 14.62 -58.09 -11.37
CA ARG A 39 14.57 -58.69 -10.02
C ARG A 39 13.90 -57.78 -9.00
N GLY A 40 12.66 -58.14 -8.69
CA GLY A 40 12.09 -58.22 -7.34
C GLY A 40 12.18 -56.99 -6.43
N ARG A 41 11.01 -56.36 -6.21
CA ARG A 41 10.45 -56.19 -4.86
C ARG A 41 8.98 -55.80 -4.97
N LEU A 42 8.15 -56.83 -4.83
CA LEU A 42 6.75 -56.75 -4.48
C LEU A 42 6.68 -56.40 -2.97
N MET A 43 6.20 -55.22 -2.60
CA MET A 43 5.47 -54.94 -1.34
C MET A 43 5.43 -53.42 -1.08
N SER A 44 4.26 -52.82 -1.21
CA SER A 44 3.57 -52.04 -0.15
C SER A 44 2.55 -51.07 -0.77
N CYS A 45 1.34 -51.57 -1.05
CA CYS A 45 0.19 -50.74 -1.47
C CYS A 45 -1.07 -50.99 -0.62
N ILE A 46 -0.94 -51.47 0.62
CA ILE A 46 -2.09 -51.81 1.49
C ILE A 46 -2.25 -50.83 2.68
N GLY A 47 -1.44 -49.77 2.76
CA GLY A 47 -1.45 -48.84 3.91
C GLY A 47 -2.36 -47.60 3.82
N GLY A 48 -3.04 -47.36 2.69
CA GLY A 48 -3.71 -46.07 2.45
C GLY A 48 -5.19 -45.98 2.85
N SER A 49 -5.90 -47.10 2.98
CA SER A 49 -7.37 -47.07 3.13
C SER A 49 -7.88 -47.01 4.57
N ALA A 50 -7.06 -47.29 5.58
CA ALA A 50 -7.52 -47.30 6.97
C ALA A 50 -7.60 -45.89 7.59
N ILE A 51 -6.73 -44.96 7.18
CA ILE A 51 -6.64 -43.60 7.78
C ILE A 51 -7.80 -42.70 7.29
N GLY A 52 -8.24 -42.88 6.05
CA GLY A 52 -9.38 -42.12 5.50
C GLY A 52 -10.71 -42.42 6.21
N LEU A 53 -10.94 -43.68 6.60
CA LEU A 53 -12.17 -44.08 7.29
C LEU A 53 -12.23 -43.57 8.74
N THR A 54 -11.09 -43.44 9.42
CA THR A 54 -11.05 -42.87 10.78
C THR A 54 -11.36 -41.37 10.80
N PHE A 55 -10.87 -40.60 9.82
CA PHE A 55 -11.18 -39.16 9.75
C PHE A 55 -12.65 -38.87 9.40
N ALA A 56 -13.25 -39.68 8.53
CA ALA A 56 -14.68 -39.55 8.21
C ALA A 56 -15.59 -39.85 9.42
N LEU A 57 -15.27 -40.87 10.23
CA LEU A 57 -16.04 -41.18 11.43
C LEU A 57 -15.93 -40.10 12.51
N ILE A 58 -14.74 -39.51 12.70
CA ILE A 58 -14.55 -38.40 13.65
C ILE A 58 -15.40 -37.18 13.24
N PHE A 59 -15.41 -36.82 11.95
CA PHE A 59 -16.19 -35.69 11.45
C PHE A 59 -17.71 -35.88 11.64
N VAL A 60 -18.22 -37.10 11.43
CA VAL A 60 -19.64 -37.41 11.65
C VAL A 60 -19.99 -37.34 13.14
N THR A 61 -19.11 -37.81 14.04
CA THR A 61 -19.36 -37.73 15.49
C THR A 61 -19.36 -36.29 16.02
N PHE A 62 -18.46 -35.42 15.53
CA PHE A 62 -18.44 -34.00 15.92
C PHE A 62 -19.65 -33.23 15.39
N ALA A 63 -20.11 -33.53 14.17
CA ALA A 63 -21.31 -32.91 13.61
C ALA A 63 -22.59 -33.27 14.38
N SER A 64 -22.69 -34.49 14.90
CA SER A 64 -23.84 -34.91 15.72
C SER A 64 -23.83 -34.30 17.13
N TRP A 65 -22.66 -34.15 17.78
CA TRP A 65 -22.57 -33.55 19.11
C TRP A 65 -22.72 -32.02 19.09
N GLY A 66 -22.34 -31.34 18.01
CA GLY A 66 -22.42 -29.88 17.90
C GLY A 66 -23.86 -29.33 17.84
N MET A 67 -24.83 -30.11 17.38
CA MET A 67 -26.22 -29.63 17.23
C MET A 67 -27.06 -29.76 18.51
N GLU A 68 -26.66 -30.59 19.48
CA GLU A 68 -27.45 -30.80 20.71
C GLU A 68 -27.14 -29.74 21.79
N SER A 69 -25.99 -29.06 21.71
CA SER A 69 -25.60 -28.01 22.67
C SER A 69 -26.28 -26.65 22.41
N TRP A 70 -26.94 -26.44 21.27
CA TRP A 70 -27.59 -25.18 20.92
C TRP A 70 -29.09 -25.11 21.30
N ARG A 71 -29.62 -26.13 21.98
CA ARG A 71 -31.06 -26.19 22.34
C ARG A 71 -31.40 -25.79 23.78
N HIS A 72 -30.43 -25.44 24.64
CA HIS A 72 -30.71 -25.21 26.06
C HIS A 72 -30.59 -23.78 26.59
N ASP A 73 -30.17 -22.79 25.81
CA ASP A 73 -30.07 -21.39 26.28
C ASP A 73 -31.16 -20.48 25.71
N GLY A 74 -32.42 -20.92 25.86
CA GLY A 74 -33.60 -20.12 25.60
C GLY A 74 -34.42 -19.87 26.87
N LEU A 75 -34.66 -18.59 27.18
CA LEU A 75 -35.56 -18.02 28.19
C LEU A 75 -35.10 -17.99 29.67
N VAL A 76 -34.47 -16.87 30.05
CA VAL A 76 -34.87 -16.16 31.28
C VAL A 76 -35.04 -14.68 30.96
N ALA A 77 -36.28 -14.30 30.70
CA ALA A 77 -36.72 -12.91 30.72
C ALA A 77 -37.03 -12.54 32.18
N THR A 78 -36.24 -11.65 32.78
CA THR A 78 -36.62 -10.98 34.03
C THR A 78 -36.98 -9.53 33.76
N SER A 79 -38.29 -9.32 33.59
CA SER A 79 -38.93 -8.04 33.79
C SER A 79 -38.97 -7.74 35.30
N THR A 80 -38.23 -6.73 35.73
CA THR A 80 -38.50 -6.07 37.02
C THR A 80 -38.50 -4.58 36.76
N GLY A 81 -39.71 -4.03 36.65
CA GLY A 81 -39.91 -2.60 36.80
C GLY A 81 -39.75 -2.19 38.25
N ARG A 82 -39.23 -0.98 38.48
CA ARG A 82 -39.66 -0.16 39.62
C ARG A 82 -39.50 1.33 39.30
N GLN A 83 -40.58 2.02 39.61
CA GLN A 83 -40.87 3.44 39.57
C GLN A 83 -40.02 4.31 40.51
N GLU A 84 -40.12 5.63 40.23
CA GLU A 84 -39.87 6.81 41.07
C GLU A 84 -38.39 7.24 41.22
N ALA A 85 -38.01 8.51 41.15
CA ALA A 85 -38.77 9.74 41.41
C ALA A 85 -38.29 10.94 40.57
N GLU A 86 -39.19 11.92 40.48
CA GLU A 86 -39.02 13.32 40.10
C GLU A 86 -37.85 14.04 40.81
N LEU A 87 -37.23 14.97 40.09
CA LEU A 87 -36.97 16.40 40.39
C LEU A 87 -35.87 16.82 39.38
N GLY A 88 -36.07 17.70 38.41
CA GLY A 88 -36.71 18.99 38.48
C GLY A 88 -35.63 20.06 38.29
N GLU A 89 -35.37 20.51 37.06
CA GLU A 89 -34.89 21.88 36.85
C GLU A 89 -35.23 22.35 35.43
N LYS A 90 -36.15 23.31 35.36
CA LYS A 90 -36.46 24.10 34.17
C LYS A 90 -35.33 25.12 33.98
N VAL A 91 -34.56 24.99 32.91
CA VAL A 91 -33.81 26.13 32.35
C VAL A 91 -34.44 26.47 31.01
N LEU A 92 -35.24 27.55 31.03
CA LEU A 92 -35.69 28.27 29.85
C LEU A 92 -34.47 28.90 29.17
N ILE A 93 -34.12 28.44 27.97
CA ILE A 93 -33.32 29.24 27.04
C ILE A 93 -34.24 29.76 25.95
N SER A 94 -34.42 31.08 26.02
CA SER A 94 -35.16 31.94 25.11
C SER A 94 -34.58 31.86 23.70
N ALA A 95 -35.45 31.74 22.70
CA ALA A 95 -35.12 31.81 21.29
C ALA A 95 -35.29 33.23 20.75
N GLY A 96 -34.19 33.79 20.25
CA GLY A 96 -34.09 34.74 19.12
C GLY A 96 -34.51 36.20 19.36
N PRO A 97 -34.24 37.12 18.39
CA PRO A 97 -33.45 36.98 17.16
C PRO A 97 -32.26 37.97 17.13
N SER A 98 -31.23 37.72 16.33
CA SER A 98 -30.31 38.79 15.95
C SER A 98 -29.99 38.74 14.46
N SER A 99 -30.19 39.91 13.89
CA SER A 99 -30.29 40.24 12.49
C SER A 99 -29.01 39.97 11.72
N ALA A 100 -29.22 39.57 10.47
CA ALA A 100 -28.23 39.59 9.42
C ALA A 100 -27.63 41.00 9.21
N ALA A 101 -26.32 41.05 9.08
CA ALA A 101 -25.60 42.14 8.43
C ALA A 101 -24.48 41.55 7.57
N SER A 102 -24.82 41.22 6.32
CA SER A 102 -23.84 40.96 5.27
C SER A 102 -23.03 42.22 5.01
N THR A 103 -21.76 42.20 5.36
CA THR A 103 -20.80 43.23 4.96
C THR A 103 -19.93 42.65 3.85
N THR A 104 -20.18 43.12 2.63
CA THR A 104 -19.38 42.89 1.43
C THR A 104 -18.01 43.54 1.59
N PRO A 105 -16.88 42.82 1.47
CA PRO A 105 -15.58 43.46 1.31
C PRO A 105 -15.39 43.93 -0.14
N ALA A 106 -14.96 45.18 -0.25
CA ALA A 106 -14.68 45.87 -1.50
C ALA A 106 -13.46 45.28 -2.24
N LEU A 107 -13.63 45.14 -3.55
CA LEU A 107 -12.63 44.69 -4.52
C LEU A 107 -11.54 45.78 -4.69
N SER A 108 -10.35 45.54 -4.14
CA SER A 108 -9.19 46.42 -4.33
C SER A 108 -8.45 46.08 -5.64
N THR A 109 -8.29 47.10 -6.48
CA THR A 109 -7.59 47.08 -7.77
C THR A 109 -6.08 46.83 -7.61
N PRO A 110 -5.46 45.92 -8.39
CA PRO A 110 -4.01 45.75 -8.38
C PRO A 110 -3.27 46.89 -9.12
N PRO A 111 -2.07 47.30 -8.64
CA PRO A 111 -1.26 48.33 -9.28
C PRO A 111 -0.60 47.87 -10.59
N PRO A 112 -0.22 48.80 -11.48
CA PRO A 112 0.33 48.49 -12.80
C PRO A 112 1.73 47.86 -12.73
N LEU A 113 1.91 46.80 -13.53
CA LEU A 113 3.16 46.07 -13.73
C LEU A 113 4.25 46.96 -14.33
N ALA A 114 5.42 46.98 -13.69
CA ALA A 114 6.62 47.60 -14.20
C ALA A 114 7.27 46.74 -15.31
N PRO A 115 8.02 47.36 -16.26
CA PRO A 115 8.65 46.65 -17.37
C PRO A 115 9.81 45.76 -16.89
N VAL A 116 9.73 44.48 -17.23
CA VAL A 116 10.78 43.47 -16.99
C VAL A 116 11.94 43.73 -17.95
N VAL A 117 13.10 44.07 -17.38
CA VAL A 117 14.35 44.26 -18.12
C VAL A 117 14.93 42.89 -18.48
N ALA A 118 15.30 42.71 -19.74
CA ALA A 118 15.90 41.47 -20.27
C ALA A 118 17.23 41.17 -19.57
N ALA A 119 17.26 40.09 -18.78
CA ALA A 119 18.48 39.59 -18.14
C ALA A 119 19.30 38.78 -19.14
N ALA A 120 20.57 39.15 -19.29
CA ALA A 120 21.57 38.44 -20.06
C ALA A 120 21.83 37.04 -19.47
N SER A 121 21.97 36.05 -20.36
CA SER A 121 22.22 34.65 -20.05
C SER A 121 23.61 34.45 -19.42
N VAL A 122 23.62 34.16 -18.13
CA VAL A 122 24.80 33.69 -17.39
C VAL A 122 25.05 32.21 -17.75
N PRO A 123 26.29 31.79 -18.09
CA PRO A 123 26.60 30.40 -18.35
C PRO A 123 26.36 29.55 -17.11
N LEU A 124 25.56 28.48 -17.23
CA LEU A 124 25.30 27.56 -16.13
C LEU A 124 26.61 26.88 -15.69
N PRO A 125 26.92 26.84 -14.38
CA PRO A 125 28.00 26.01 -13.86
C PRO A 125 27.70 24.53 -14.10
N PRO A 126 28.75 23.67 -14.18
CA PRO A 126 28.58 22.24 -14.40
C PRO A 126 27.63 21.66 -13.35
N THR A 127 26.55 21.07 -13.85
CA THR A 127 25.47 20.44 -13.10
C THR A 127 26.05 19.57 -11.99
N ALA A 128 25.72 19.91 -10.74
CA ALA A 128 25.99 19.04 -9.61
C ALA A 128 25.48 17.62 -9.92
N PRO A 129 26.16 16.55 -9.45
CA PRO A 129 25.65 15.20 -9.62
C PRO A 129 24.18 15.17 -9.14
N PRO A 130 23.28 14.55 -9.92
CA PRO A 130 21.86 14.53 -9.57
C PRO A 130 21.72 13.99 -8.16
N PRO A 131 20.87 14.62 -7.31
CA PRO A 131 20.60 14.09 -5.98
C PRO A 131 20.26 12.60 -6.11
N PRO A 132 20.67 11.77 -5.13
CA PRO A 132 20.30 10.35 -5.11
C PRO A 132 18.80 10.25 -5.38
N ALA A 133 18.43 9.35 -6.27
CA ALA A 133 17.17 9.31 -6.99
C ALA A 133 15.95 9.10 -6.07
N GLY A 134 15.64 10.11 -5.26
CA GLY A 134 14.40 10.23 -4.53
C GLY A 134 13.28 10.41 -5.55
N GLN A 135 12.25 9.60 -5.40
CA GLN A 135 11.03 9.71 -6.20
C GLN A 135 10.36 11.03 -5.81
N ASP A 136 10.35 11.97 -6.75
CA ASP A 136 9.59 13.21 -6.57
C ASP A 136 8.11 12.87 -6.79
N LEU A 137 7.36 12.69 -5.69
CA LEU A 137 5.93 12.42 -5.72
C LEU A 137 5.10 13.62 -6.25
N HIS A 138 5.75 14.74 -6.57
CA HIS A 138 5.12 15.99 -6.98
C HIS A 138 5.45 16.42 -8.41
N ASP A 139 6.21 15.63 -9.18
CA ASP A 139 6.50 15.91 -10.58
C ASP A 139 5.31 15.58 -11.52
N GLY A 140 4.19 15.13 -10.94
CA GLY A 140 3.00 14.68 -11.66
C GLY A 140 3.12 13.27 -12.24
N ASN A 141 4.23 12.55 -12.00
CA ASN A 141 4.35 11.15 -12.34
C ASN A 141 3.70 10.30 -11.25
N LEU A 142 2.65 9.59 -11.64
CA LEU A 142 1.93 8.68 -10.76
C LEU A 142 2.69 7.35 -10.52
N CYS A 143 3.79 7.13 -11.22
CA CYS A 143 4.61 5.93 -11.17
C CYS A 143 6.07 6.30 -10.89
N THR A 144 6.89 5.32 -10.49
CA THR A 144 8.32 5.57 -10.26
C THR A 144 9.02 6.01 -11.56
N ARG A 145 10.23 6.57 -11.44
CA ARG A 145 11.00 7.09 -12.59
C ARG A 145 11.23 6.06 -13.70
N ASP A 146 11.33 4.80 -13.35
CA ASP A 146 11.58 3.70 -14.28
C ASP A 146 10.28 3.04 -14.78
N GLU A 147 9.14 3.64 -14.46
CA GLU A 147 7.81 3.15 -14.78
C GLU A 147 6.97 4.13 -15.58
N GLU A 148 5.97 3.61 -16.26
CA GLU A 148 4.95 4.32 -17.01
C GLU A 148 3.57 3.83 -16.61
N LEU A 149 2.61 4.76 -16.60
CA LEU A 149 1.21 4.45 -16.33
C LEU A 149 0.56 3.87 -17.59
N PHE A 150 0.04 2.65 -17.49
CA PHE A 150 -0.71 2.02 -18.56
C PHE A 150 -1.88 1.22 -17.98
N GLY A 151 -3.10 1.43 -18.49
CA GLY A 151 -4.28 0.70 -18.00
C GLY A 151 -4.52 0.83 -16.49
N GLY A 152 -4.12 1.96 -15.88
CA GLY A 152 -4.26 2.20 -14.44
C GLY A 152 -3.25 1.46 -13.55
N LEU A 153 -2.18 0.90 -14.12
CA LEU A 153 -1.07 0.30 -13.37
C LEU A 153 0.26 0.88 -13.83
N CYS A 154 1.25 0.87 -12.95
CA CYS A 154 2.62 1.25 -13.20
C CYS A 154 3.39 0.02 -13.70
N TYR A 155 3.83 0.11 -14.96
CA TYR A 155 4.68 -0.89 -15.59
C TYR A 155 6.07 -0.29 -15.81
N ARG A 156 7.10 -1.11 -15.84
CA ARG A 156 8.42 -0.68 -16.28
C ARG A 156 8.34 -0.10 -17.69
N LYS A 157 9.03 1.02 -17.92
CA LYS A 157 9.04 1.69 -19.23
C LYS A 157 9.49 0.74 -20.34
N CYS A 158 8.74 0.71 -21.44
CA CYS A 158 9.08 -0.04 -22.64
C CYS A 158 10.48 0.30 -23.18
N SER A 159 10.92 1.56 -23.06
CA SER A 159 12.28 1.99 -23.40
C SER A 159 13.36 1.30 -22.54
N LEU A 160 13.10 1.04 -21.26
CA LEU A 160 14.04 0.33 -20.40
C LEU A 160 14.03 -1.18 -20.67
N LEU A 161 12.84 -1.75 -20.91
CA LEU A 161 12.68 -3.18 -21.20
C LEU A 161 13.31 -3.61 -22.52
N THR A 162 13.40 -2.71 -23.50
CA THR A 162 13.87 -3.01 -24.86
C THR A 162 15.19 -2.34 -25.22
N GLY A 163 15.89 -1.74 -24.25
CA GLY A 163 17.13 -1.02 -24.50
C GLY A 163 16.95 0.18 -25.44
N GLY A 164 15.78 0.81 -25.41
CA GLY A 164 15.42 1.98 -26.20
C GLY A 164 14.84 1.68 -27.58
N LYS A 165 14.82 0.42 -28.02
CA LYS A 165 14.37 0.05 -29.38
C LYS A 165 12.86 0.14 -29.56
N ASP A 166 12.08 -0.33 -28.58
CA ASP A 166 10.61 -0.32 -28.62
C ASP A 166 10.10 0.49 -27.43
N ALA A 167 10.08 1.81 -27.56
CA ALA A 167 9.82 2.72 -26.43
C ALA A 167 8.33 2.93 -26.12
N ILE A 168 7.42 2.50 -26.99
CA ILE A 168 6.00 2.82 -26.90
C ILE A 168 5.22 1.60 -26.41
N ARG A 169 4.51 1.72 -25.30
CA ARG A 169 3.65 0.65 -24.79
C ARG A 169 2.30 0.62 -25.49
N THR A 170 1.86 -0.57 -25.92
CA THR A 170 0.53 -0.76 -26.55
C THR A 170 -0.39 -1.69 -25.77
N SER A 171 0.16 -2.55 -24.91
CA SER A 171 -0.59 -3.41 -24.01
C SER A 171 0.24 -3.73 -22.76
N PRO A 172 -0.29 -4.49 -21.77
CA PRO A 172 0.52 -4.98 -20.65
C PRO A 172 1.74 -5.81 -21.08
N TRP A 173 1.70 -6.43 -22.26
CA TRP A 173 2.72 -7.39 -22.73
C TRP A 173 3.41 -7.00 -24.05
N THR A 174 3.12 -5.81 -24.59
CA THR A 174 3.64 -5.39 -25.89
C THR A 174 4.22 -3.97 -25.88
N CYS A 175 5.38 -3.85 -26.54
CA CYS A 175 6.03 -2.58 -26.86
C CYS A 175 6.18 -2.44 -28.39
N CYS A 176 6.18 -1.22 -28.93
CA CYS A 176 6.45 -0.91 -30.34
C CYS A 176 7.54 0.16 -30.49
N GLU A 177 8.23 0.10 -31.63
CA GLU A 177 9.30 1.04 -32.02
C GLU A 177 8.77 2.43 -32.40
N SER A 178 7.67 2.49 -33.16
CA SER A 178 7.13 3.74 -33.69
C SER A 178 5.63 3.62 -34.04
N HIS A 179 4.93 4.74 -34.13
CA HIS A 179 3.55 4.76 -34.63
C HIS A 179 3.50 4.72 -36.16
N PRO A 180 2.51 4.05 -36.76
CA PRO A 180 1.47 3.24 -36.12
C PRO A 180 2.00 1.88 -35.64
N CYS A 181 1.52 1.42 -34.48
CA CYS A 181 2.00 0.17 -33.88
C CYS A 181 1.29 -1.07 -34.43
N THR A 182 1.42 -1.32 -35.74
CA THR A 182 0.73 -2.43 -36.43
C THR A 182 1.61 -3.68 -36.56
N VAL A 183 2.78 -3.56 -37.21
CA VAL A 183 3.66 -4.72 -37.53
C VAL A 183 4.97 -4.74 -36.74
N ASN A 184 5.27 -3.67 -36.00
CA ASN A 184 6.49 -3.47 -35.23
C ASN A 184 6.27 -3.69 -33.72
N GLN A 185 5.30 -4.53 -33.35
CA GLN A 185 5.06 -4.88 -31.95
C GLN A 185 5.94 -6.06 -31.56
N LYS A 186 6.61 -5.94 -30.42
CA LYS A 186 7.25 -7.07 -29.75
C LYS A 186 6.34 -7.57 -28.64
N LEU A 187 6.06 -8.86 -28.68
CA LEU A 187 5.31 -9.57 -27.67
C LEU A 187 6.28 -10.38 -26.80
N SER A 188 6.23 -10.19 -25.48
CA SER A 188 6.97 -11.01 -24.54
C SER A 188 6.02 -11.60 -23.50
N ILE A 189 5.45 -12.76 -23.84
CA ILE A 189 4.65 -13.57 -22.93
C ILE A 189 5.50 -14.78 -22.53
N HIS A 190 5.84 -14.89 -21.24
CA HIS A 190 6.42 -16.13 -20.70
C HIS A 190 5.31 -17.08 -20.25
N ALA A 191 5.65 -18.31 -19.91
CA ALA A 191 4.70 -19.34 -19.43
C ALA A 191 3.85 -18.89 -18.22
N LYS A 192 4.31 -17.89 -17.46
CA LYS A 192 3.52 -17.19 -16.45
C LYS A 192 2.99 -15.88 -17.03
N VAL A 193 1.69 -15.83 -17.32
CA VAL A 193 1.03 -14.67 -17.97
C VAL A 193 1.11 -13.39 -17.12
N ALA A 194 1.22 -13.53 -15.79
CA ALA A 194 1.31 -12.42 -14.87
C ALA A 194 2.76 -12.21 -14.39
N CYS A 195 3.18 -10.94 -14.30
CA CYS A 195 4.42 -10.52 -13.64
C CYS A 195 5.71 -11.03 -14.28
N THR A 196 5.73 -11.17 -15.61
CA THR A 196 6.92 -11.56 -16.38
C THR A 196 6.98 -10.83 -17.72
N GLY A 197 8.12 -10.91 -18.42
CA GLY A 197 8.30 -10.28 -19.72
C GLY A 197 8.13 -8.77 -19.63
N PHE A 198 7.17 -8.21 -20.40
CA PHE A 198 6.86 -6.78 -20.38
C PHE A 198 5.80 -6.36 -19.36
N ALA A 199 5.19 -7.33 -18.67
CA ALA A 199 4.19 -7.12 -17.62
C ALA A 199 4.84 -7.10 -16.24
N VAL A 200 5.86 -6.27 -16.04
CA VAL A 200 6.59 -6.09 -14.77
C VAL A 200 6.67 -4.62 -14.39
N SER A 201 6.82 -4.32 -13.11
CA SER A 201 7.14 -3.00 -12.54
C SER A 201 8.63 -2.67 -12.68
N GLY A 202 9.04 -1.46 -12.29
CA GLY A 202 10.41 -0.96 -12.40
C GLY A 202 11.45 -1.85 -11.72
N ASP A 203 11.09 -2.41 -10.56
CA ASP A 203 11.89 -3.36 -9.77
C ASP A 203 11.82 -4.82 -10.27
N GLY A 204 11.02 -5.09 -11.31
CA GLY A 204 10.81 -6.43 -11.86
C GLY A 204 9.71 -7.24 -11.16
N SER A 205 9.02 -6.65 -10.18
CA SER A 205 7.85 -7.28 -9.55
C SER A 205 6.58 -7.14 -10.41
N CYS A 206 5.41 -7.43 -9.82
CA CYS A 206 4.15 -7.29 -10.51
C CYS A 206 3.78 -5.80 -10.68
N PRO A 207 3.20 -5.39 -11.82
CA PRO A 207 2.68 -4.04 -12.01
C PRO A 207 1.71 -3.67 -10.88
N HIS A 208 1.88 -2.47 -10.33
CA HIS A 208 1.09 -2.00 -9.20
C HIS A 208 0.24 -0.79 -9.54
N ARG A 209 -0.69 -0.41 -8.66
CA ARG A 209 -1.49 0.81 -8.84
C ARG A 209 -0.60 2.06 -8.73
N PRO A 210 -1.05 3.18 -9.30
CA PRO A 210 -0.31 4.43 -9.22
C PRO A 210 -0.26 4.91 -7.77
N GLY A 211 0.81 5.63 -7.44
CA GLY A 211 1.24 5.87 -6.07
C GLY A 211 2.56 5.13 -5.83
N ALA A 212 3.66 5.86 -5.95
CA ALA A 212 4.95 5.34 -5.54
C ALA A 212 5.09 5.53 -4.02
N CYS A 213 5.58 4.51 -3.33
CA CYS A 213 5.87 4.64 -1.91
C CYS A 213 7.17 5.41 -1.72
N LEU A 214 7.28 6.16 -0.63
CA LEU A 214 8.53 6.83 -0.27
C LEU A 214 9.69 5.81 -0.13
N GLU A 215 10.94 6.28 -0.16
CA GLU A 215 12.11 5.38 -0.03
C GLU A 215 12.12 4.58 1.29
N ASP A 216 11.49 5.11 2.34
CA ASP A 216 11.31 4.48 3.64
C ASP A 216 10.00 3.68 3.76
N GLU A 217 9.27 3.53 2.66
CA GLU A 217 8.01 2.81 2.56
C GLU A 217 8.09 1.60 1.61
N GLU A 218 7.19 0.66 1.80
CA GLU A 218 6.96 -0.51 0.96
C GLU A 218 5.49 -0.61 0.56
N LEU A 219 5.23 -1.04 -0.67
CA LEU A 219 3.89 -1.22 -1.17
C LEU A 219 3.37 -2.60 -0.76
N PHE A 220 2.30 -2.65 0.03
CA PHE A 220 1.65 -3.88 0.43
C PHE A 220 0.14 -3.78 0.18
N LEU A 221 -0.40 -4.68 -0.66
CA LEU A 221 -1.81 -4.66 -1.08
C LEU A 221 -2.31 -3.30 -1.63
N GLY A 222 -1.42 -2.56 -2.30
CA GLY A 222 -1.76 -1.28 -2.91
C GLY A 222 -1.80 -0.10 -1.92
N VAL A 223 -1.25 -0.27 -0.72
CA VAL A 223 -1.08 0.80 0.29
C VAL A 223 0.40 0.87 0.66
N CYS A 224 0.93 2.09 0.83
CA CYS A 224 2.29 2.31 1.27
C CYS A 224 2.38 2.25 2.79
N TYR A 225 3.27 1.41 3.30
CA TYR A 225 3.58 1.29 4.72
C TYR A 225 5.05 1.57 4.95
N LYS A 226 5.42 2.08 6.12
CA LYS A 226 6.84 2.16 6.52
C LYS A 226 7.46 0.77 6.44
N LYS A 227 8.68 0.67 5.91
CA LYS A 227 9.35 -0.63 5.75
C LYS A 227 9.46 -1.37 7.08
N CYS A 228 9.09 -2.65 7.09
CA CYS A 228 9.25 -3.53 8.25
C CYS A 228 10.70 -3.54 8.79
N ALA A 229 11.70 -3.48 7.89
CA ALA A 229 13.11 -3.36 8.26
C ALA A 229 13.46 -2.07 9.01
N LEU A 230 12.71 -0.98 8.81
CA LEU A 230 12.92 0.28 9.54
C LEU A 230 12.17 0.27 10.88
N LEU A 231 10.94 -0.25 10.90
CA LEU A 231 10.10 -0.33 12.09
C LEU A 231 10.65 -1.27 13.17
N THR A 232 11.37 -2.33 12.76
CA THR A 232 11.85 -3.38 13.67
C THR A 232 13.37 -3.39 13.80
N GLU A 233 14.05 -2.32 13.41
CA GLU A 233 15.52 -2.24 13.42
C GLU A 233 16.19 -3.44 12.70
N LYS A 234 15.52 -3.95 11.65
CA LYS A 234 15.88 -5.12 10.83
C LYS A 234 15.70 -6.50 11.49
N GLU A 235 15.07 -6.59 12.67
CA GLU A 235 14.76 -7.88 13.31
C GLU A 235 13.68 -8.64 12.52
N TYR A 236 12.67 -7.94 11.99
CA TYR A 236 11.61 -8.52 11.15
C TYR A 236 11.50 -7.73 9.84
N PRO A 237 12.37 -7.96 8.85
CA PRO A 237 12.48 -7.07 7.68
C PRO A 237 11.40 -7.27 6.62
N TYR A 238 10.59 -8.34 6.69
CA TYR A 238 9.64 -8.70 5.63
C TYR A 238 8.19 -8.46 6.04
N ARG A 239 7.41 -7.77 5.21
CA ARG A 239 5.98 -7.55 5.48
C ARG A 239 5.11 -8.69 4.99
N VAL A 240 4.19 -9.14 5.85
CA VAL A 240 3.20 -10.19 5.52
C VAL A 240 1.76 -9.78 5.79
N ALA A 241 1.54 -8.70 6.55
CA ALA A 241 0.25 -8.06 6.71
C ALA A 241 0.42 -6.55 6.97
N PRO A 242 -0.67 -5.75 6.97
CA PRO A 242 -0.59 -4.31 7.27
C PRO A 242 0.05 -3.98 8.63
N ALA A 243 -0.13 -4.84 9.64
CA ALA A 243 0.40 -4.67 10.99
C ALA A 243 1.38 -5.78 11.39
N THR A 244 1.83 -6.62 10.44
CA THR A 244 2.64 -7.80 10.75
C THR A 244 3.89 -7.86 9.88
N CYS A 245 5.03 -7.87 10.56
CA CYS A 245 6.35 -8.10 9.99
C CYS A 245 6.82 -9.52 10.31
N CYS A 246 7.77 -10.02 9.54
CA CYS A 246 8.31 -11.37 9.61
C CYS A 246 9.84 -11.35 9.52
N GLU A 247 10.48 -12.25 10.26
CA GLU A 247 11.94 -12.41 10.33
C GLU A 247 12.51 -12.96 9.03
N ASP A 248 11.80 -13.92 8.41
CA ASP A 248 12.17 -14.58 7.16
C ASP A 248 11.24 -14.18 6.00
N ASN A 249 11.52 -14.68 4.80
CA ASN A 249 10.64 -14.52 3.64
C ASN A 249 9.88 -15.82 3.28
N GLY A 250 8.89 -15.70 2.40
CA GLY A 250 8.19 -16.85 1.84
C GLY A 250 7.37 -17.65 2.85
N LEU A 251 7.51 -18.98 2.83
CA LEU A 251 6.69 -19.89 3.63
C LEU A 251 7.07 -19.91 5.12
N ASN A 252 8.27 -19.45 5.48
CA ASN A 252 8.70 -19.38 6.88
C ASN A 252 7.86 -18.40 7.71
N CYS A 253 7.19 -17.44 7.06
CA CYS A 253 6.27 -16.51 7.71
C CYS A 253 4.91 -17.11 8.06
N LEU A 254 4.64 -18.36 7.65
CA LEU A 254 3.45 -19.07 8.10
C LEU A 254 3.61 -19.58 9.54
N ASP A 255 4.82 -19.59 10.10
CA ASP A 255 5.06 -19.81 11.52
C ASP A 255 4.85 -18.49 12.28
N PHE A 256 3.83 -18.44 13.11
CA PHE A 256 3.49 -17.28 13.94
C PHE A 256 4.62 -16.88 14.90
N ARG A 257 5.59 -17.77 15.17
CA ARG A 257 6.77 -17.47 15.99
C ARG A 257 7.80 -16.57 15.30
N ASN A 258 7.83 -16.58 13.97
CA ASN A 258 8.72 -15.75 13.16
C ASN A 258 8.07 -14.43 12.74
N SER A 259 6.89 -14.13 13.29
CA SER A 259 6.10 -12.95 12.96
C SER A 259 5.94 -12.05 14.18
N TYR A 260 6.08 -10.75 13.97
CA TYR A 260 5.82 -9.74 14.97
C TYR A 260 4.68 -8.83 14.50
N THR A 261 3.60 -8.80 15.27
CA THR A 261 2.41 -8.00 14.97
C THR A 261 2.29 -6.87 15.97
N SER A 262 2.26 -5.64 15.48
CA SER A 262 2.09 -4.42 16.27
C SER A 262 1.27 -3.39 15.50
N GLU A 263 0.40 -2.65 16.19
CA GLU A 263 -0.40 -1.59 15.58
C GLU A 263 0.49 -0.47 15.00
N GLU A 264 1.67 -0.26 15.59
CA GLU A 264 2.65 0.72 15.12
C GLU A 264 3.24 0.37 13.74
N PHE A 265 3.03 -0.85 13.24
CA PHE A 265 3.50 -1.24 11.91
C PHE A 265 2.55 -0.89 10.78
N ALA A 266 1.30 -0.53 11.12
CA ALA A 266 0.27 -0.09 10.20
C ALA A 266 0.33 1.43 9.93
N VAL A 267 1.56 1.95 9.79
CA VAL A 267 1.85 3.37 9.55
C VAL A 267 2.57 3.54 8.21
N GLY A 268 2.37 4.68 7.55
CA GLY A 268 3.25 5.12 6.46
C GLY A 268 4.59 5.62 7.00
N GLY A 269 5.62 5.64 6.16
CA GLY A 269 6.94 6.21 6.45
C GLY A 269 6.91 7.73 6.54
N GLY A 270 5.90 8.35 5.94
CA GLY A 270 5.73 9.79 5.89
C GLY A 270 5.47 10.53 7.22
N GLU A 271 5.85 10.07 8.42
CA GLU A 271 5.65 10.78 9.72
C GLU A 271 6.02 12.27 9.71
N SER A 272 6.93 12.69 8.83
CA SER A 272 7.25 14.10 8.53
C SER A 272 7.03 14.52 7.07
N GLY A 273 6.53 13.62 6.23
CA GLY A 273 6.28 13.81 4.81
C GLY A 273 4.83 14.22 4.49
N PRO A 274 4.53 14.48 3.21
CA PRO A 274 3.17 14.63 2.71
C PRO A 274 2.37 13.34 2.97
N GLY A 275 1.18 13.43 3.58
CA GLY A 275 0.34 12.27 3.92
C GLY A 275 0.38 11.82 5.39
N ALA A 276 1.35 12.25 6.19
CA ALA A 276 1.20 12.13 7.64
C ALA A 276 0.26 13.20 8.20
N CYS A 277 -0.56 12.73 9.14
CA CYS A 277 -1.35 13.59 9.99
C CYS A 277 -0.44 14.41 10.90
N ASN A 278 -0.90 15.60 11.29
CA ASN A 278 -0.15 16.42 12.24
C ASN A 278 0.04 15.68 13.58
N SER A 279 0.96 16.14 14.42
CA SER A 279 1.25 15.49 15.71
C SER A 279 0.04 15.36 16.64
N ASP A 280 -0.97 16.19 16.43
CA ASP A 280 -2.25 16.25 17.13
C ASP A 280 -3.39 15.52 16.40
N GLU A 281 -3.06 14.81 15.32
CA GLU A 281 -3.99 14.08 14.48
C GLU A 281 -3.59 12.61 14.34
N GLU A 282 -4.53 11.78 13.94
CA GLU A 282 -4.35 10.36 13.68
C GLU A 282 -5.02 9.98 12.36
N LEU A 283 -4.45 9.01 11.66
CA LEU A 283 -5.01 8.50 10.41
C LEU A 283 -6.15 7.53 10.73
N SER A 284 -7.36 7.87 10.30
CA SER A 284 -8.55 7.03 10.45
C SER A 284 -9.27 6.93 9.11
N MET A 285 -9.36 5.71 8.58
CA MET A 285 -10.00 5.42 7.28
C MET A 285 -9.45 6.31 6.13
N GLY A 286 -8.14 6.53 6.10
CA GLY A 286 -7.47 7.34 5.06
C GLY A 286 -7.66 8.85 5.22
N LYS A 287 -8.20 9.32 6.35
CA LYS A 287 -8.33 10.75 6.67
C LYS A 287 -7.60 11.08 7.95
N CYS A 288 -6.95 12.24 7.99
CA CYS A 288 -6.41 12.79 9.22
C CYS A 288 -7.54 13.42 10.05
N VAL A 289 -7.71 12.91 11.26
CA VAL A 289 -8.69 13.40 12.24
C VAL A 289 -7.97 13.75 13.53
N LYS A 290 -8.48 14.71 14.30
CA LYS A 290 -7.86 15.06 15.59
C LYS A 290 -7.84 13.83 16.53
N LYS A 291 -6.77 13.67 17.30
CA LYS A 291 -6.63 12.54 18.23
C LYS A 291 -7.74 12.51 19.28
N CYS A 292 -8.28 11.33 19.55
CA CYS A 292 -9.28 11.14 20.62
C CYS A 292 -8.77 11.62 22.01
N SER A 293 -7.48 11.47 22.29
CA SER A 293 -6.82 12.03 23.48
C SER A 293 -6.98 13.55 23.62
N LEU A 294 -6.94 14.29 22.51
CA LEU A 294 -7.10 15.75 22.53
C LEU A 294 -8.56 16.16 22.62
N LEU A 295 -9.41 15.53 21.81
CA LEU A 295 -10.85 15.82 21.75
C LEU A 295 -11.57 15.54 23.08
N THR A 296 -11.03 14.62 23.89
CA THR A 296 -11.66 14.18 25.14
C THR A 296 -10.87 14.55 26.39
N ASN A 297 -9.83 15.38 26.28
CA ASN A 297 -8.92 15.71 27.37
C ASN A 297 -8.40 14.44 28.09
N ASN A 298 -7.93 13.47 27.29
CA ASN A 298 -7.45 12.14 27.70
C ASN A 298 -8.47 11.24 28.40
N LYS A 299 -9.75 11.59 28.41
CA LYS A 299 -10.78 10.73 29.02
C LYS A 299 -11.06 9.46 28.21
N TYR A 300 -10.94 9.54 26.88
CA TYR A 300 -11.10 8.44 25.94
C TYR A 300 -9.97 8.53 24.90
N PRO A 301 -8.75 8.02 25.21
CA PRO A 301 -7.57 8.31 24.40
C PRO A 301 -7.54 7.55 23.06
N LEU A 302 -8.26 6.43 22.95
CA LEU A 302 -8.22 5.55 21.78
C LEU A 302 -9.41 5.78 20.85
N ARG A 303 -9.20 5.61 19.56
CA ARG A 303 -10.25 5.75 18.53
C ARG A 303 -10.76 4.39 18.08
N PHE A 304 -12.06 4.14 18.17
CA PHE A 304 -12.68 2.93 17.60
C PHE A 304 -13.23 3.18 16.19
N SER A 305 -13.85 4.34 15.97
CA SER A 305 -14.44 4.74 14.69
C SER A 305 -14.20 6.24 14.42
N LEU A 306 -14.61 6.75 13.25
CA LEU A 306 -14.55 8.19 12.95
C LEU A 306 -15.31 9.05 13.98
N ALA A 307 -16.37 8.51 14.60
CA ALA A 307 -17.20 9.22 15.56
C ALA A 307 -17.13 8.66 16.98
N THR A 308 -16.28 7.67 17.25
CA THR A 308 -16.26 6.94 18.53
C THR A 308 -14.85 6.87 19.11
N CYS A 309 -14.70 7.40 20.33
CA CYS A 309 -13.50 7.26 21.16
C CYS A 309 -13.80 6.32 22.34
N CYS A 310 -12.82 5.56 22.80
CA CYS A 310 -12.94 4.56 23.86
C CYS A 310 -11.94 4.79 24.98
N LYS A 311 -12.33 4.40 26.20
CA LYS A 311 -11.55 4.55 27.43
C LYS A 311 -10.57 3.40 27.68
N ALA A 312 -10.63 2.35 26.86
CA ALA A 312 -9.83 1.15 27.05
C ALA A 312 -8.32 1.44 26.99
N ASN A 313 -7.54 0.59 27.67
CA ASN A 313 -6.07 0.61 27.59
C ASN A 313 -5.54 0.00 26.28
N SER A 314 -6.39 -0.70 25.53
CA SER A 314 -6.07 -1.21 24.20
C SER A 314 -7.31 -1.26 23.32
N ARG A 315 -7.07 -1.20 22.01
CA ARG A 315 -8.12 -1.23 20.98
C ARG A 315 -8.76 -2.61 20.87
N LEU A 316 -7.93 -3.65 20.92
CA LEU A 316 -8.32 -5.06 20.76
C LEU A 316 -8.61 -5.74 22.11
N PRO A 317 -9.41 -6.82 22.11
CA PRO A 317 -9.58 -7.66 23.27
C PRO A 317 -8.23 -8.17 23.79
N HIS A 318 -8.00 -8.03 25.09
CA HIS A 318 -6.75 -8.42 25.73
C HIS A 318 -7.02 -9.03 27.11
N LYS A 319 -6.02 -9.71 27.67
CA LYS A 319 -6.09 -10.32 28.99
C LYS A 319 -5.20 -9.55 29.96
N LEU A 320 -5.78 -8.91 30.97
CA LEU A 320 -5.06 -8.20 32.02
C LEU A 320 -5.37 -8.85 33.37
N GLY A 321 -4.36 -9.28 34.11
CA GLY A 321 -4.56 -9.93 35.42
C GLY A 321 -5.40 -11.21 35.37
N GLY A 322 -5.44 -11.90 34.23
CA GLY A 322 -6.23 -13.13 34.08
C GLY A 322 -7.66 -12.92 33.56
N VAL A 323 -8.15 -11.68 33.49
CA VAL A 323 -9.51 -11.33 33.05
C VAL A 323 -9.49 -10.86 31.60
N TRP A 324 -10.47 -11.31 30.81
CA TRP A 324 -10.66 -10.85 29.43
C TRP A 324 -11.34 -9.48 29.43
N HIS A 325 -10.71 -8.52 28.76
CA HIS A 325 -11.27 -7.21 28.46
C HIS A 325 -11.57 -7.15 26.97
N LEU A 326 -12.74 -6.60 26.62
CA LEU A 326 -13.15 -6.45 25.22
C LEU A 326 -12.41 -5.30 24.48
N GLY A 327 -11.59 -4.53 25.19
CA GLY A 327 -10.94 -3.34 24.63
C GLY A 327 -11.99 -2.27 24.31
N CYS A 328 -11.92 -1.70 23.11
CA CYS A 328 -12.87 -0.71 22.61
C CYS A 328 -14.17 -1.31 22.05
N LEU A 329 -14.49 -2.55 22.43
CA LEU A 329 -15.74 -3.22 22.07
C LEU A 329 -16.74 -3.27 23.24
N ASP A 330 -16.45 -2.64 24.38
CA ASP A 330 -17.43 -2.46 25.47
C ASP A 330 -18.19 -1.14 25.27
N PRO A 331 -19.47 -1.17 24.85
CA PRO A 331 -20.23 0.04 24.54
C PRO A 331 -20.39 0.98 25.74
N ARG A 332 -20.15 0.50 26.97
CA ARG A 332 -20.24 1.30 28.20
C ARG A 332 -19.03 2.20 28.42
N ASP A 333 -17.89 1.82 27.83
CA ASP A 333 -16.62 2.54 27.93
C ASP A 333 -16.32 3.40 26.70
N ASP A 334 -17.26 3.43 25.76
CA ASP A 334 -17.18 4.18 24.53
C ASP A 334 -17.98 5.48 24.64
N LYS A 335 -17.49 6.52 23.97
CA LYS A 335 -18.22 7.76 23.74
C LYS A 335 -18.29 8.00 22.25
N SER A 336 -19.52 8.16 21.76
CA SER A 336 -19.75 8.56 20.37
C SER A 336 -20.25 10.00 20.32
N SER A 337 -19.67 10.80 19.43
CA SER A 337 -20.11 12.18 19.14
C SER A 337 -19.81 12.53 17.69
N ALA A 338 -20.68 13.30 17.05
CA ALA A 338 -20.40 13.87 15.74
C ALA A 338 -19.15 14.77 15.78
N ASP A 339 -18.92 15.44 16.92
CA ASP A 339 -17.75 16.29 17.16
C ASP A 339 -16.43 15.51 17.24
N PHE A 340 -16.46 14.16 17.20
CA PHE A 340 -15.23 13.37 17.12
C PHE A 340 -14.74 13.13 15.70
N SER A 341 -15.56 13.47 14.70
CA SER A 341 -15.24 13.45 13.28
C SER A 341 -14.71 14.80 12.81
N VAL A 342 -14.00 15.53 13.68
CA VAL A 342 -13.37 16.81 13.33
C VAL A 342 -12.18 16.51 12.40
N PRO A 343 -12.24 16.95 11.13
CA PRO A 343 -11.11 16.82 10.23
C PRO A 343 -9.91 17.56 10.83
N GLY A 344 -8.71 17.02 10.57
CA GLY A 344 -7.47 17.72 10.88
C GLY A 344 -7.40 19.10 10.21
N ASP A 345 -6.48 19.93 10.68
CA ASP A 345 -6.14 21.16 9.97
C ASP A 345 -5.47 20.75 8.67
N GLU A 346 -6.21 20.83 7.56
CA GLU A 346 -5.68 20.52 6.23
C GLU A 346 -4.39 21.31 6.01
N ARG A 347 -3.30 20.62 5.63
CA ARG A 347 -2.11 21.35 5.20
C ARG A 347 -2.51 22.11 3.93
N PRO A 348 -2.21 23.42 3.82
CA PRO A 348 -2.53 24.21 2.62
C PRO A 348 -1.92 23.69 1.30
N ALA A 349 -1.10 22.64 1.34
CA ALA A 349 -0.52 21.98 0.18
C ALA A 349 -1.34 20.79 -0.36
N ASP A 350 -2.41 20.35 0.31
CA ASP A 350 -3.22 19.19 -0.12
C ASP A 350 -4.24 19.52 -1.23
N VAL A 351 -4.21 20.74 -1.79
CA VAL A 351 -5.06 21.13 -2.92
C VAL A 351 -4.45 20.67 -4.25
N ALA A 352 -4.56 19.37 -4.53
CA ALA A 352 -4.71 18.80 -5.89
C ALA A 352 -4.85 17.26 -5.91
N ASN A 353 -4.70 16.54 -4.79
CA ASN A 353 -4.74 15.06 -4.79
C ASN A 353 -6.10 14.46 -4.41
N ALA A 354 -7.17 15.26 -4.36
CA ALA A 354 -8.53 14.74 -4.27
C ALA A 354 -8.91 13.81 -5.45
N ASP A 355 -8.12 13.83 -6.55
CA ASP A 355 -8.24 12.95 -7.71
C ASP A 355 -7.32 11.71 -7.67
N ALA A 356 -6.39 11.60 -6.71
CA ALA A 356 -5.51 10.42 -6.60
C ALA A 356 -6.22 9.19 -6.03
N HIS A 357 -7.35 9.38 -5.34
CA HIS A 357 -8.32 8.32 -5.12
C HIS A 357 -9.34 8.35 -6.27
N TYR A 358 -9.01 7.65 -7.36
CA TYR A 358 -9.93 7.43 -8.47
C TYR A 358 -11.31 7.01 -7.91
N PRO A 359 -12.37 7.81 -8.10
CA PRO A 359 -13.71 7.30 -7.85
C PRO A 359 -13.92 6.15 -8.84
N LEU A 360 -14.24 4.96 -8.33
CA LEU A 360 -14.61 3.75 -9.09
C LEU A 360 -15.83 3.92 -10.03
N LYS A 361 -16.26 5.16 -10.30
CA LYS A 361 -17.44 5.49 -11.10
C LYS A 361 -17.25 5.30 -12.61
N THR A 362 -16.02 5.17 -13.11
CA THR A 362 -15.76 5.10 -14.57
C THR A 362 -15.31 3.73 -15.09
N LEU A 363 -15.26 2.68 -14.27
CA LEU A 363 -14.87 1.33 -14.73
C LEU A 363 -16.01 0.51 -15.40
N THR A 364 -17.17 1.10 -15.67
CA THR A 364 -18.30 0.41 -16.32
C THR A 364 -18.66 0.91 -17.71
N GLU A 365 -17.92 1.84 -18.31
CA GLU A 365 -18.13 2.21 -19.72
C GLU A 365 -16.94 1.76 -20.56
N VAL A 366 -17.10 0.59 -21.18
CA VAL A 366 -16.34 0.18 -22.36
C VAL A 366 -16.92 0.96 -23.54
N GLN A 367 -16.12 1.84 -24.14
CA GLN A 367 -16.35 2.34 -25.50
C GLN A 367 -15.62 1.47 -26.51
#